data_AF-A0A350ET95-F1
#
_entry.id   AF-A0A350ET95-F1
#
_cell.length_a   1.000
_cell.length_b   1.000
_cell.length_c   1.000
_cell.angle_alpha   90.00
_cell.angle_beta   90.00
_cell.angle_gamma   90.00
#
_symmetry.space_group_name_H-M   'P 1'
#
loop_
_entity.id
_entity.type
_entity.pdbx_description
1 polymer ?
#
loop_
_entity_poly.entity_id
_entity_poly.type
_entity_poly.pdbx_seq_one_letter_code
_entity_poly.pdbx_strand_id
1 'polypeptide(L)'
;MTIQRPPPMKHIVPLLFTGLLLTSLPCVIAAEKGKTETIPGWGIAIDEDGDCRIEKAGDALKVTVPGTVHDLFPPNSLMNAPRVLQEVKGDFTMQVKIGADFNPGFTPAPGFNRAFHSGGVLIWRDELNYVRFERGELIWPGNRNHIYFAPSLQLRRAGTYIEEV
;
A
#
# COMPACT_ATOMS: atom_id res chain seq x y z
N MET A 1 10.88 -67.14 -5.65
CA MET A 1 9.71 -66.56 -6.34
C MET A 1 10.24 -65.38 -7.14
N THR A 2 10.35 -65.56 -8.45
CA THR A 2 11.18 -64.76 -9.35
C THR A 2 10.33 -63.71 -10.05
N ILE A 3 10.67 -62.42 -9.92
CA ILE A 3 9.95 -61.31 -10.54
C ILE A 3 10.51 -61.10 -11.96
N GLN A 4 9.72 -61.43 -12.98
CA GLN A 4 10.00 -61.10 -14.38
C GLN A 4 9.71 -59.61 -14.63
N ARG A 5 10.65 -58.89 -15.25
CA ARG A 5 10.43 -57.53 -15.77
C ARG A 5 9.89 -57.60 -17.21
N PRO A 6 8.97 -56.71 -17.61
CA PRO A 6 8.47 -56.65 -18.98
C PRO A 6 9.49 -56.03 -19.96
N PRO A 7 9.41 -56.34 -21.27
CA PRO A 7 10.33 -55.87 -22.30
C PRO A 7 10.12 -54.40 -22.71
N PRO A 8 11.11 -53.74 -23.36
CA PRO A 8 11.03 -52.32 -23.68
C PRO A 8 10.13 -52.05 -24.90
N MET A 9 9.23 -51.08 -24.76
CA MET A 9 8.41 -50.55 -25.85
C MET A 9 9.26 -49.65 -26.76
N LYS A 10 9.31 -50.01 -28.05
CA LYS A 10 9.86 -49.18 -29.13
C LYS A 10 8.81 -48.14 -29.52
N HIS A 11 9.05 -46.87 -29.22
CA HIS A 11 8.25 -45.78 -29.76
C HIS A 11 8.92 -45.17 -30.99
N ILE A 12 8.20 -45.26 -32.09
CA ILE A 12 8.47 -44.66 -33.39
C ILE A 12 8.29 -43.15 -33.26
N VAL A 13 9.32 -42.39 -33.63
CA VAL A 13 9.28 -40.92 -33.71
C VAL A 13 8.82 -40.53 -35.11
N PRO A 14 7.70 -39.81 -35.30
CA PRO A 14 7.47 -39.07 -36.54
C PRO A 14 8.05 -37.67 -36.38
N LEU A 15 8.95 -37.36 -37.30
CA LEU A 15 9.42 -36.02 -37.61
C LEU A 15 8.24 -35.23 -38.22
N LEU A 16 7.82 -34.14 -37.58
CA LEU A 16 6.90 -33.17 -38.21
C LEU A 16 7.40 -31.73 -37.98
N PHE A 17 7.84 -31.15 -39.09
CA PHE A 17 8.12 -29.75 -39.30
C PHE A 17 6.81 -28.94 -39.26
N THR A 18 6.64 -27.99 -38.33
CA THR A 18 5.74 -26.85 -38.56
C THR A 18 5.96 -25.71 -37.55
N GLY A 19 6.29 -24.52 -38.08
CA GLY A 19 5.88 -23.23 -37.56
C GLY A 19 6.56 -22.71 -36.28
N LEU A 20 7.65 -21.95 -36.44
CA LEU A 20 8.09 -20.98 -35.44
C LEU A 20 7.08 -19.83 -35.42
N LEU A 21 6.07 -19.92 -34.55
CA LEU A 21 5.12 -18.84 -34.30
C LEU A 21 5.84 -17.76 -33.49
N LEU A 22 6.18 -16.64 -34.13
CA LEU A 22 6.65 -15.43 -33.46
C LEU A 22 5.48 -14.86 -32.66
N THR A 23 5.31 -15.33 -31.42
CA THR A 23 4.38 -14.70 -30.48
C THR A 23 5.01 -13.38 -30.07
N SER A 24 4.46 -12.27 -30.56
CA SER A 24 4.73 -10.96 -30.00
C SER A 24 4.32 -10.99 -28.54
N LEU A 25 5.28 -11.09 -27.62
CA LEU A 25 5.01 -10.85 -26.22
C LEU A 25 4.36 -9.46 -26.13
N PRO A 26 3.15 -9.32 -25.56
CA PRO A 26 2.70 -8.01 -25.18
C PRO A 26 3.77 -7.47 -24.24
N CYS A 27 4.33 -6.32 -24.60
CA CYS A 27 5.12 -5.52 -23.69
C CYS A 27 4.19 -5.22 -22.52
N VAL A 28 4.30 -6.01 -21.46
CA VAL A 28 3.74 -5.66 -20.17
C VAL A 28 4.49 -4.41 -19.79
N ILE A 29 3.86 -3.25 -20.01
CA ILE A 29 4.28 -2.00 -19.41
C ILE A 29 4.18 -2.29 -17.91
N ALA A 30 5.32 -2.58 -17.30
CA ALA A 30 5.43 -2.54 -15.86
C ALA A 30 5.03 -1.10 -15.49
N ALA A 31 3.92 -0.96 -14.75
CA ALA A 31 3.60 0.32 -14.13
C ALA A 31 4.87 0.77 -13.39
N GLU A 32 5.33 1.99 -13.66
CA GLU A 32 6.49 2.53 -12.94
C GLU A 32 6.13 2.54 -11.45
N LYS A 33 6.83 1.70 -10.70
CA LYS A 33 6.56 1.50 -9.28
C LYS A 33 7.09 2.71 -8.52
N GLY A 34 6.17 3.48 -7.93
CA GLY A 34 6.48 4.58 -7.03
C GLY A 34 6.75 5.92 -7.72
N LYS A 35 5.91 6.91 -7.45
CA LYS A 35 6.21 8.32 -7.75
C LYS A 35 6.83 8.98 -6.52
N THR A 36 8.07 9.44 -6.66
CA THR A 36 8.76 10.25 -5.65
C THR A 36 9.00 11.66 -6.20
N GLU A 37 8.54 12.69 -5.50
CA GLU A 37 8.67 14.09 -5.93
C GLU A 37 8.96 15.02 -4.76
N THR A 38 9.96 15.90 -4.89
CA THR A 38 10.22 16.91 -3.86
C THR A 38 9.25 18.08 -3.99
N ILE A 39 8.49 18.36 -2.92
CA ILE A 39 7.59 19.52 -2.81
C ILE A 39 8.33 20.62 -2.02
N PRO A 40 8.65 21.76 -2.65
CA PRO A 40 9.40 22.84 -2.00
C PRO A 40 8.72 23.31 -0.71
N GLY A 41 9.48 23.27 0.40
CA GLY A 41 9.03 23.66 1.73
C GLY A 41 8.21 22.61 2.49
N TRP A 42 7.97 21.43 1.92
CA TRP A 42 7.19 20.36 2.54
C TRP A 42 7.96 19.05 2.72
N GLY A 43 8.79 18.67 1.74
CA GLY A 43 9.56 17.42 1.79
C GLY A 43 9.39 16.58 0.54
N ILE A 44 9.58 15.27 0.70
CA ILE A 44 9.54 14.28 -0.38
C ILE A 44 8.16 13.61 -0.35
N ALA A 45 7.37 13.83 -1.40
CA ALA A 45 6.14 13.11 -1.66
C ALA A 45 6.48 11.70 -2.15
N ILE A 46 5.79 10.72 -1.56
CA ILE A 46 5.93 9.30 -1.83
C ILE A 46 4.52 8.76 -2.09
N ASP A 47 4.37 8.17 -3.26
CA ASP A 47 3.16 7.50 -3.73
C ASP A 47 3.58 6.18 -4.37
N GLU A 48 3.50 5.08 -3.62
CA GLU A 48 3.98 3.77 -4.06
C GLU A 48 3.27 3.25 -5.32
N ASP A 49 1.98 3.56 -5.45
CA ASP A 49 1.12 3.03 -6.51
C ASP A 49 1.06 3.97 -7.72
N GLY A 50 1.42 5.26 -7.54
CA GLY A 50 1.53 6.24 -8.62
C GLY A 50 0.18 6.78 -9.11
N ASP A 51 -0.92 6.46 -8.42
CA ASP A 51 -2.28 6.88 -8.77
C ASP A 51 -2.81 8.01 -7.88
N CYS A 52 -2.03 8.43 -6.88
CA CYS A 52 -2.36 9.55 -6.01
C CYS A 52 -1.87 10.88 -6.59
N ARG A 53 -2.51 11.98 -6.17
CA ARG A 53 -2.04 13.34 -6.48
C ARG A 53 -1.70 14.09 -5.20
N ILE A 54 -0.42 14.37 -5.02
CA ILE A 54 0.12 15.12 -3.88
C ILE A 54 0.65 16.45 -4.39
N GLU A 55 0.05 17.56 -3.98
CA GLU A 55 0.35 18.88 -4.53
C GLU A 55 0.30 19.98 -3.46
N LYS A 56 1.12 21.01 -3.62
CA LYS A 56 1.02 22.23 -2.82
C LYS A 56 -0.19 23.05 -3.28
N ALA A 57 -1.06 23.40 -2.35
CA ALA A 57 -2.23 24.24 -2.57
C ALA A 57 -2.15 25.47 -1.65
N GLY A 58 -1.49 26.54 -2.12
CA GLY A 58 -1.18 27.70 -1.27
C GLY A 58 -0.24 27.31 -0.13
N ASP A 59 -0.66 27.58 1.10
CA ASP A 59 0.07 27.21 2.33
C ASP A 59 -0.33 25.84 2.90
N ALA A 60 -1.04 25.03 2.10
CA ALA A 60 -1.44 23.68 2.47
C ALA A 60 -0.86 22.64 1.50
N LEU A 61 -0.86 21.38 1.95
CA LEU A 61 -0.69 20.22 1.11
C LEU A 61 -2.07 19.62 0.81
N LYS A 62 -2.35 19.34 -0.46
CA LYS A 62 -3.53 18.59 -0.89
C LYS A 62 -3.10 17.21 -1.36
N VAL A 63 -3.70 16.19 -0.74
CA VAL A 63 -3.53 14.79 -1.14
C VAL A 63 -4.87 14.31 -1.68
N THR A 64 -4.88 13.83 -2.92
CA THR A 64 -6.04 13.20 -3.55
C THR A 64 -5.74 11.72 -3.74
N VAL A 65 -6.56 10.88 -3.12
CA VAL A 65 -6.47 9.42 -3.20
C VAL A 65 -7.63 8.93 -4.06
N PRO A 66 -7.39 8.10 -5.09
CA PRO A 66 -8.47 7.48 -5.85
C PRO A 66 -9.23 6.43 -5.02
N GLY A 67 -10.33 5.89 -5.55
CA GLY A 67 -11.14 4.87 -4.87
C GLY A 67 -10.49 3.47 -4.76
N THR A 68 -9.18 3.37 -4.92
CA THR A 68 -8.35 2.17 -4.74
C THR A 68 -7.79 2.13 -3.30
N VAL A 69 -7.31 0.96 -2.87
CA VAL A 69 -6.89 0.76 -1.48
C VAL A 69 -5.50 1.34 -1.22
N HIS A 70 -5.43 2.27 -0.27
CA HIS A 70 -4.20 2.87 0.20
C HIS A 70 -4.15 2.78 1.72
N ASP A 71 -3.19 2.03 2.25
CA ASP A 71 -3.10 1.84 3.70
C ASP A 71 -1.64 1.74 4.16
N LEU A 72 -1.43 2.06 5.42
CA LEU A 72 -0.17 1.91 6.13
C LEU A 72 -0.44 1.01 7.34
N PHE A 73 -0.87 -0.23 7.08
CA PHE A 73 -1.35 -1.15 8.12
C PHE A 73 -0.80 -2.56 7.93
N PRO A 74 0.30 -2.92 8.59
CA PRO A 74 0.98 -4.19 8.36
C PRO A 74 0.11 -5.47 8.40
N PRO A 75 -0.96 -5.58 9.22
CA PRO A 75 -1.83 -6.76 9.20
C PRO A 75 -2.53 -7.05 7.86
N ASN A 76 -2.69 -6.06 6.97
CA ASN A 76 -3.17 -6.28 5.59
C ASN A 76 -2.03 -6.26 4.56
N SER A 77 -0.77 -6.19 5.02
CA SER A 77 0.45 -6.14 4.20
C SER A 77 0.53 -4.93 3.24
N LEU A 78 -0.22 -3.86 3.52
CA LEU A 78 -0.17 -2.63 2.73
C LEU A 78 0.71 -1.59 3.40
N MET A 79 1.61 -1.01 2.60
CA MET A 79 2.51 0.08 2.97
C MET A 79 2.53 1.17 1.88
N ASN A 80 1.41 1.36 1.20
CA ASN A 80 1.24 2.17 0.00
C ASN A 80 0.49 3.49 0.24
N ALA A 81 0.11 3.82 1.49
CA ALA A 81 -0.57 5.08 1.76
C ALA A 81 0.29 6.29 1.35
N PRO A 82 -0.26 7.24 0.58
CA PRO A 82 0.49 8.40 0.11
C PRO A 82 0.95 9.26 1.28
N ARG A 83 2.21 9.69 1.23
CA ARG A 83 2.85 10.41 2.33
C ARG A 83 3.85 11.45 1.84
N VAL A 84 4.05 12.49 2.64
CA VAL A 84 5.13 13.46 2.44
C VAL A 84 6.03 13.43 3.66
N LEU A 85 7.32 13.17 3.44
CA LEU A 85 8.31 13.03 4.51
C LEU A 85 9.37 14.12 4.42
N GLN A 86 9.73 14.68 5.56
CA GLN A 86 10.86 15.58 5.72
C GLN A 86 11.81 15.00 6.75
N GLU A 87 13.11 14.97 6.43
CA GLU A 87 14.13 14.57 7.40
C GLU A 87 14.21 15.57 8.54
N VAL A 88 14.22 15.06 9.77
CA VAL A 88 14.41 15.83 11.00
C VAL A 88 15.49 15.16 11.85
N LYS A 89 16.22 15.96 12.65
CA LYS A 89 17.26 15.48 13.56
C LYS A 89 17.11 16.14 14.92
N GLY A 90 17.29 15.35 15.99
CA GLY A 90 17.16 15.81 17.37
C GLY A 90 15.70 15.99 17.79
N ASP A 91 15.51 16.79 18.82
CA ASP A 91 14.19 17.09 19.36
C ASP A 91 13.44 18.04 18.42
N PHE A 92 12.18 17.74 18.16
CA PHE A 92 11.34 18.54 17.27
C PHE A 92 9.91 18.63 17.79
N THR A 93 9.20 19.64 17.31
CA THR A 93 7.75 19.78 17.50
C THR A 93 7.12 19.94 16.13
N MET A 94 6.01 19.24 15.89
CA MET A 94 5.23 19.38 14.68
C MET A 94 3.77 19.64 15.05
N GLN A 95 3.16 20.58 14.33
CA GLN A 95 1.74 20.88 14.43
C GLN A 95 1.16 20.96 13.03
N VAL A 96 0.06 20.24 12.79
CA VAL A 96 -0.62 20.19 11.50
C VAL A 96 -2.11 20.39 11.73
N LYS A 97 -2.75 21.17 10.86
CA LYS A 97 -4.21 21.24 10.76
C LYS A 97 -4.68 20.33 9.62
N ILE A 98 -5.56 19.39 9.92
CA ILE A 98 -6.12 18.46 8.93
C ILE A 98 -7.52 18.93 8.56
N GLY A 99 -7.66 19.49 7.37
CA GLY A 99 -8.92 20.05 6.84
C GLY A 99 -9.70 19.10 5.95
N ALA A 100 -9.84 17.82 6.34
CA ALA A 100 -10.50 16.82 5.50
C ALA A 100 -11.98 16.61 5.87
N ASP A 101 -12.89 16.64 4.90
CA ASP A 101 -14.26 16.15 5.08
C ASP A 101 -14.30 14.69 4.63
N PHE A 102 -13.84 13.79 5.50
CA PHE A 102 -13.77 12.38 5.17
C PHE A 102 -15.17 11.82 4.91
N ASN A 103 -15.38 11.25 3.73
CA ASN A 103 -16.59 10.53 3.40
C ASN A 103 -16.22 9.23 2.67
N PRO A 104 -16.00 8.13 3.39
CA PRO A 104 -15.61 6.86 2.78
C PRO A 104 -16.75 6.18 2.01
N GLY A 105 -17.97 6.71 2.08
CA GLY A 105 -19.16 6.07 1.52
C GLY A 105 -19.54 4.78 2.26
N PHE A 106 -20.51 4.05 1.72
CA PHE A 106 -21.06 2.85 2.37
C PHE A 106 -20.46 1.53 1.87
N THR A 107 -19.65 1.59 0.81
CA THR A 107 -19.08 0.41 0.15
C THR A 107 -17.63 0.25 0.56
N PRO A 108 -17.27 -0.80 1.32
CA PRO A 108 -15.88 -1.12 1.62
C PRO A 108 -15.10 -1.43 0.35
N ALA A 109 -13.80 -1.16 0.38
CA ALA A 109 -12.91 -1.65 -0.66
C ALA A 109 -12.82 -3.20 -0.65
N PRO A 110 -12.47 -3.85 -1.77
CA PRO A 110 -12.35 -5.30 -1.83
C PRO A 110 -11.42 -5.86 -0.75
N GLY A 111 -11.89 -6.87 0.00
CA GLY A 111 -11.13 -7.48 1.10
C GLY A 111 -11.30 -6.78 2.46
N PHE A 112 -12.05 -5.67 2.53
CA PHE A 112 -12.33 -4.94 3.76
C PHE A 112 -13.80 -5.08 4.16
N ASN A 113 -14.07 -5.01 5.47
CA ASN A 113 -15.42 -5.14 6.05
C ASN A 113 -16.05 -3.79 6.43
N ARG A 114 -15.36 -2.68 6.15
CA ARG A 114 -15.79 -1.31 6.45
C ARG A 114 -15.19 -0.36 5.43
N ALA A 115 -15.95 0.66 5.05
CA ALA A 115 -15.42 1.77 4.27
C ALA A 115 -14.65 2.70 5.22
N PHE A 116 -13.50 3.22 4.79
CA PHE A 116 -12.60 3.93 5.68
C PHE A 116 -11.75 4.97 4.94
N HIS A 117 -11.69 6.19 5.50
CA HIS A 117 -10.71 7.20 5.13
C HIS A 117 -10.04 7.74 6.41
N SER A 118 -8.72 7.94 6.36
CA SER A 118 -8.00 8.72 7.37
C SER A 118 -6.91 9.57 6.75
N GLY A 119 -6.40 10.48 7.57
CA GLY A 119 -5.24 11.29 7.28
C GLY A 119 -4.71 11.87 8.58
N GLY A 120 -3.40 12.15 8.59
CA GLY A 120 -2.71 12.36 9.85
C GLY A 120 -1.30 12.88 9.73
N VAL A 121 -0.67 12.89 10.90
CA VAL A 121 0.76 13.08 11.09
C VAL A 121 1.42 11.71 11.12
N LEU A 122 2.57 11.59 10.44
CA LEU A 122 3.42 10.42 10.42
C LEU A 122 4.83 10.77 10.94
N ILE A 123 5.29 10.04 11.94
CA ILE A 123 6.70 10.02 12.34
C ILE A 123 7.28 8.70 11.84
N TRP A 124 8.21 8.79 10.90
CA TRP A 124 8.69 7.64 10.14
C TRP A 124 10.18 7.39 10.40
N ARG A 125 10.51 6.16 10.81
CA ARG A 125 11.89 5.66 10.75
C ARG A 125 12.05 4.68 9.59
N ASP A 126 11.16 3.70 9.53
CA ASP A 126 11.07 2.68 8.49
C ASP A 126 9.70 1.98 8.54
N GLU A 127 9.47 1.03 7.63
CA GLU A 127 8.20 0.28 7.51
C GLU A 127 7.84 -0.54 8.76
N LEU A 128 8.80 -0.76 9.67
CA LEU A 128 8.62 -1.52 10.90
C LEU A 128 8.52 -0.60 12.13
N ASN A 129 8.90 0.68 11.99
CA ASN A 129 9.02 1.63 13.10
C ASN A 129 8.47 2.99 12.67
N TYR A 130 7.21 3.24 13.02
CA TYR A 130 6.57 4.52 12.77
C TYR A 130 5.42 4.78 13.74
N VAL A 131 5.07 6.05 13.88
CA VAL A 131 3.94 6.50 14.68
C VAL A 131 3.00 7.29 13.80
N ARG A 132 1.70 7.01 13.90
CA ARG A 132 0.66 7.79 13.22
C ARG A 132 -0.29 8.39 14.22
N PHE A 133 -0.64 9.64 13.98
CA PHE A 133 -1.73 10.32 14.66
C PHE A 133 -2.72 10.77 13.61
N GLU A 134 -3.84 10.05 13.53
CA GLU A 134 -4.80 10.22 12.44
C GLU A 134 -6.16 10.63 12.97
N ARG A 135 -6.83 11.49 12.21
CA ARG A 135 -8.29 11.55 12.21
C ARG A 135 -8.78 10.62 11.11
N GLY A 136 -9.78 9.81 11.43
CA GLY A 136 -10.41 8.93 10.46
C GLY A 136 -11.91 8.87 10.61
N GLU A 137 -12.56 8.46 9.53
CA GLU A 137 -13.98 8.12 9.51
C GLU A 137 -14.12 6.72 8.95
N LEU A 138 -14.85 5.87 9.67
CA LEU A 138 -15.18 4.52 9.24
C LEU A 138 -16.70 4.32 9.22
N ILE A 139 -17.15 3.52 8.27
CA ILE A 139 -18.55 3.16 8.09
C ILE A 139 -18.64 1.64 7.99
N TRP A 140 -19.37 1.04 8.92
CA TRP A 140 -19.71 -0.38 8.87
C TRP A 140 -20.96 -0.58 8.00
N PRO A 141 -21.03 -1.66 7.20
CA PRO A 141 -22.25 -2.02 6.48
C PRO A 141 -23.45 -2.09 7.43
N GLY A 142 -24.50 -1.32 7.15
CA GLY A 142 -25.75 -1.30 7.92
C GLY A 142 -25.69 -0.56 9.26
N ASN A 143 -24.63 0.19 9.56
CA ASN A 143 -24.49 0.94 10.81
C ASN A 143 -24.25 2.45 10.58
N ARG A 144 -24.18 3.23 11.66
CA ARG A 144 -23.88 4.68 11.62
C ARG A 144 -22.39 4.96 11.43
N ASN A 145 -22.06 6.15 10.96
CA ASN A 145 -20.69 6.66 10.81
C ASN A 145 -20.00 6.77 12.17
N HIS A 146 -18.75 6.29 12.26
CA HIS A 146 -17.91 6.46 13.43
C HIS A 146 -16.73 7.35 13.07
N ILE A 147 -16.70 8.56 13.65
CA ILE A 147 -15.52 9.43 13.63
C ILE A 147 -14.59 8.95 14.74
N TYR A 148 -13.31 8.80 14.43
CA TYR A 148 -12.32 8.41 15.43
C TYR A 148 -11.03 9.20 15.30
N PHE A 149 -10.35 9.34 16.42
CA PHE A 149 -8.98 9.82 16.51
C PHE A 149 -8.14 8.63 17.00
N ALA A 150 -7.32 8.08 16.12
CA ALA A 150 -6.45 6.96 16.47
C ALA A 150 -5.01 7.45 16.54
N PRO A 151 -4.42 7.53 17.74
CA PRO A 151 -3.00 7.31 17.86
C PRO A 151 -2.74 5.82 17.56
N SER A 152 -1.98 5.52 16.50
CA SER A 152 -1.45 4.18 16.27
C SER A 152 0.06 4.23 16.39
N LEU A 153 0.58 3.56 17.41
CA LEU A 153 2.02 3.36 17.57
C LEU A 153 2.39 1.99 17.02
N GLN A 154 3.23 1.95 15.98
CA GLN A 154 3.79 0.71 15.46
C GLN A 154 5.29 0.68 15.75
N LEU A 155 5.66 0.02 16.85
CA LEU A 155 7.04 -0.33 17.15
C LEU A 155 7.23 -1.81 16.90
N ARG A 156 8.27 -2.17 16.13
CA ARG A 156 8.65 -3.56 15.94
C ARG A 156 10.14 -3.73 16.18
N ARG A 157 10.48 -4.63 17.10
CA ARG A 157 11.85 -5.09 17.29
C ARG A 157 12.00 -6.45 16.62
N ALA A 158 12.88 -6.56 15.63
CA ALA A 158 13.12 -7.81 14.88
C ALA A 158 11.85 -8.44 14.24
N GLY A 159 10.88 -7.61 13.85
CA GLY A 159 9.66 -8.05 13.14
C GLY A 159 8.47 -8.42 14.04
N THR A 160 8.63 -8.41 15.36
CA THR A 160 7.55 -8.72 16.31
C THR A 160 6.92 -7.44 16.87
N TYR A 161 5.60 -7.44 17.08
CA TYR A 161 4.93 -6.38 17.85
C TYR A 161 5.53 -6.32 19.25
N ILE A 162 5.89 -5.13 19.69
CA ILE A 162 6.14 -4.87 21.10
C ILE A 162 4.80 -4.43 21.65
N GLU A 163 4.08 -5.32 22.34
CA GLU A 163 2.93 -4.87 23.13
C GLU A 163 3.44 -3.93 24.24
N GLU A 164 2.71 -2.85 24.50
CA GLU A 164 2.97 -2.01 25.67
C GLU A 164 2.79 -2.88 26.92
N VAL A 165 3.82 -2.90 27.78
CA VAL A 165 3.81 -3.56 29.09
C VAL A 165 3.06 -2.70 30.10
#